data_AF-A0A523R3G7-F1
#
_entry.id   AF-A0A523R3G7-F1
#
_cell.length_a   1.000
_cell.length_b   1.000
_cell.length_c   1.000
_cell.angle_alpha   90.00
_cell.angle_beta   90.00
_cell.angle_gamma   90.00
#
_symmetry.space_group_name_H-M   'P 1'
#
loop_
_entity.id
_entity.type
_entity.pdbx_description
1 polymer ?
#
loop_
_entity_poly.entity_id
_entity_poly.type
_entity_poly.pdbx_seq_one_letter_code
_entity_poly.pdbx_strand_id
1 'polypeptide(L)'
;MFVVLQMFLFMNGCGLNPVPAPNVISGSDSLFAPKNNDAIFTFMFKGETYGSFKLEAYQTYGLLKTPHGGGIQKSLDNMNTAPESGYSPSEECGIPYIGYYYYMITDMEPHYAKVLIHAAEENQDGITINFNWWLQTQAGERNF
;
A
#
# COMPACT_ATOMS: atom_id res chain seq x y z
N MET A 1 52.52 17.67 -32.81
CA MET A 1 51.04 17.65 -32.80
C MET A 1 50.62 16.57 -31.83
N PHE A 2 50.15 16.97 -30.65
CA PHE A 2 49.62 16.09 -29.60
C PHE A 2 48.13 15.92 -29.83
N VAL A 3 47.62 14.69 -29.73
CA VAL A 3 46.20 14.45 -29.41
C VAL A 3 46.15 13.31 -28.41
N VAL A 4 46.01 13.68 -27.13
CA VAL A 4 45.59 12.77 -26.05
C VAL A 4 44.07 12.73 -26.11
N LEU A 5 43.50 11.58 -26.45
CA LEU A 5 42.06 11.36 -26.44
C LEU A 5 41.62 11.04 -25.00
N GLN A 6 41.22 12.05 -24.25
CA GLN A 6 40.50 11.88 -22.98
C GLN A 6 39.10 11.36 -23.28
N MET A 7 38.83 10.08 -23.01
CA MET A 7 37.46 9.59 -22.91
C MET A 7 36.86 10.09 -21.60
N PHE A 8 36.09 11.16 -21.68
CA PHE A 8 35.13 11.54 -20.65
C PHE A 8 34.05 10.45 -20.58
N LEU A 9 34.18 9.52 -19.64
CA LEU A 9 33.07 8.71 -19.16
C LEU A 9 32.14 9.63 -18.37
N PHE A 10 31.14 10.19 -19.04
CA PHE A 10 30.03 10.84 -18.38
C PHE A 10 29.20 9.76 -17.66
N MET A 11 29.32 9.72 -16.33
CA MET A 11 28.27 9.17 -15.50
C MET A 11 27.02 10.03 -15.67
N ASN A 12 26.03 9.52 -16.39
CA ASN A 12 24.65 9.99 -16.24
C ASN A 12 23.88 8.86 -15.58
N GLY A 13 23.59 9.06 -14.29
CA GLY A 13 22.63 8.25 -13.57
C GLY A 13 21.27 8.37 -14.25
N CYS A 14 20.79 7.27 -14.80
CA CYS A 14 19.36 7.03 -14.94
C CYS A 14 19.02 5.94 -13.93
N GLY A 15 18.72 6.37 -12.70
CA GLY A 15 17.92 5.55 -11.80
C GLY A 15 16.56 5.38 -12.46
N LEU A 16 16.45 4.36 -13.32
CA LEU A 16 15.17 3.87 -13.78
C LEU A 16 14.52 3.24 -12.55
N ASN A 17 13.75 4.04 -11.82
CA ASN A 17 12.63 3.46 -11.08
C ASN A 17 11.88 2.61 -12.11
N PRO A 18 11.70 1.30 -11.88
CA PRO A 18 11.03 0.44 -12.83
C PRO A 18 9.69 1.08 -13.19
N VAL A 19 9.38 1.10 -14.50
CA VAL A 19 8.07 1.53 -14.96
C VAL A 19 7.04 0.65 -14.24
N PRO A 20 6.02 1.22 -13.58
CA PRO A 20 4.96 0.45 -12.94
C PRO A 20 4.43 -0.60 -13.91
N ALA A 21 4.02 -1.77 -13.40
CA ALA A 21 3.45 -2.78 -14.26
C ALA A 21 2.24 -2.20 -15.04
N PRO A 22 1.95 -2.68 -16.26
CA PRO A 22 0.66 -2.41 -16.87
C PRO A 22 -0.44 -2.92 -15.94
N ASN A 23 -1.53 -2.15 -15.77
CA ASN A 23 -2.69 -2.45 -14.90
C ASN A 23 -2.57 -2.04 -13.43
N VAL A 24 -1.68 -1.09 -13.12
CA VAL A 24 -1.61 -0.46 -11.79
C VAL A 24 -2.31 0.88 -11.78
N ILE A 25 -3.22 1.05 -10.83
CA ILE A 25 -3.82 2.35 -10.49
C ILE A 25 -3.34 2.79 -9.11
N SER A 26 -3.34 4.09 -8.85
CA SER A 26 -2.90 4.64 -7.58
C SER A 26 -3.71 5.85 -7.14
N GLY A 27 -3.63 6.15 -5.85
CA GLY A 27 -4.29 7.30 -5.25
C GLY A 27 -3.80 7.56 -3.84
N SER A 28 -4.48 8.50 -3.19
CA SER A 28 -4.25 8.89 -1.80
C SER A 28 -5.59 9.18 -1.14
N ASP A 29 -5.78 8.76 0.10
CA ASP A 29 -7.02 9.02 0.83
C ASP A 29 -6.77 9.11 2.35
N SER A 30 -7.84 9.44 3.08
CA SER A 30 -7.91 9.49 4.53
C SER A 30 -9.08 8.63 5.02
N LEU A 31 -8.85 7.84 6.07
CA LEU A 31 -9.88 6.98 6.65
C LEU A 31 -9.93 7.18 8.16
N PHE A 32 -11.10 7.56 8.66
CA PHE A 32 -11.39 7.68 10.08
C PHE A 32 -12.27 6.52 10.55
N ALA A 33 -11.80 5.79 11.55
CA ALA A 33 -12.58 4.79 12.28
C ALA A 33 -12.89 5.30 13.70
N PRO A 34 -14.17 5.38 14.09
CA PRO A 34 -14.55 5.74 15.46
C PRO A 34 -14.06 4.70 16.47
N LYS A 35 -13.80 5.13 17.71
CA LYS A 35 -13.35 4.25 18.79
C LYS A 35 -14.32 3.08 19.01
N ASN A 36 -13.76 1.87 19.08
CA ASN A 36 -14.47 0.59 19.18
C ASN A 36 -15.41 0.31 18.00
N ASN A 37 -15.18 0.95 16.86
CA ASN A 37 -15.93 0.76 15.63
C ASN A 37 -14.96 0.64 14.44
N ASP A 38 -15.52 0.55 13.24
CA ASP A 38 -14.75 0.40 12.02
C ASP A 38 -15.18 1.34 10.90
N ALA A 39 -14.31 1.45 9.91
CA ALA A 39 -14.55 2.15 8.67
C ALA A 39 -13.93 1.37 7.51
N ILE A 40 -14.56 1.42 6.34
CA ILE A 40 -14.15 0.66 5.16
C ILE A 40 -13.74 1.62 4.04
N PHE A 41 -12.56 1.38 3.47
CA PHE A 41 -12.14 1.97 2.22
C PHE A 41 -12.30 0.96 1.09
N THR A 42 -12.90 1.40 -0.02
CA THR A 42 -13.12 0.55 -1.21
C THR A 42 -12.24 1.04 -2.34
N PHE A 43 -11.48 0.13 -2.94
CA PHE A 43 -10.69 0.47 -4.12
C PHE A 43 -11.60 0.51 -5.34
N MET A 44 -11.79 1.71 -5.91
CA MET A 44 -12.63 1.90 -7.09
C MET A 44 -11.90 2.67 -8.19
N PHE A 45 -12.12 2.27 -9.44
CA PHE A 45 -11.64 3.00 -10.60
C PHE A 45 -12.64 2.92 -11.74
N LYS A 46 -13.00 4.08 -12.31
CA LYS A 46 -13.99 4.21 -13.40
C LYS A 46 -15.32 3.50 -13.11
N GLY A 47 -15.71 3.38 -11.83
CA GLY A 47 -16.96 2.75 -11.41
C GLY A 47 -16.86 1.24 -11.16
N GLU A 48 -15.70 0.62 -11.38
CA GLU A 48 -15.43 -0.77 -11.01
C GLU A 48 -14.80 -0.85 -9.62
N THR A 49 -15.11 -1.92 -8.88
CA THR A 49 -14.60 -2.20 -7.54
C THR A 49 -13.62 -3.37 -7.58
N TYR A 50 -12.48 -3.21 -6.90
CA TYR A 50 -11.38 -4.19 -6.86
C TYR A 50 -11.06 -4.58 -5.41
N GLY A 51 -12.10 -4.75 -4.60
CA GLY A 51 -12.00 -5.10 -3.19
C GLY A 51 -11.88 -3.91 -2.24
N SER A 52 -11.54 -4.20 -0.98
CA SER A 52 -11.57 -3.22 0.11
C SER A 52 -10.61 -3.59 1.24
N PHE A 53 -10.33 -2.60 2.09
CA PHE A 53 -9.80 -2.85 3.43
C PHE A 53 -10.62 -2.10 4.47
N LYS A 54 -10.54 -2.57 5.70
CA LYS A 54 -11.25 -2.06 6.86
C LYS A 54 -10.24 -1.64 7.92
N LEU A 55 -10.44 -0.44 8.46
CA LEU A 55 -9.76 0.05 9.66
C LEU A 55 -10.67 -0.18 10.85
N GLU A 56 -10.20 -0.92 11.85
CA GLU A 56 -10.85 -1.05 13.16
C GLU A 56 -10.04 -0.24 14.17
N ALA A 57 -10.71 0.67 14.90
CA ALA A 57 -10.07 1.48 15.93
C ALA A 57 -10.35 0.89 17.32
N TYR A 58 -9.29 0.47 18.01
CA TYR A 58 -9.33 0.09 19.41
C TYR A 58 -8.81 1.22 20.29
N GLN A 59 -8.91 1.04 21.60
CA GLN A 59 -8.58 2.10 22.57
C GLN A 59 -7.12 2.58 22.50
N THR A 60 -6.19 1.77 22.02
CA THR A 60 -4.75 2.08 22.01
C THR A 60 -4.03 1.68 20.73
N TYR A 61 -4.74 1.22 19.69
CA TYR A 61 -4.15 0.80 18.42
C TYR A 61 -5.22 0.67 17.32
N GLY A 62 -4.79 0.72 16.06
CA GLY A 62 -5.63 0.41 14.90
C GLY A 62 -5.28 -0.95 14.28
N LEU A 63 -6.28 -1.65 13.76
CA LEU A 63 -6.09 -2.87 12.95
C LEU A 63 -6.61 -2.64 11.53
N LEU A 64 -5.83 -3.10 10.55
CA LEU A 64 -6.30 -3.27 9.18
C LEU A 64 -6.76 -4.70 8.97
N LYS A 65 -7.82 -4.88 8.18
CA LYS A 65 -8.35 -6.17 7.71
C LYS A 65 -8.84 -6.06 6.26
N THR A 66 -8.90 -7.18 5.55
CA THR A 66 -9.51 -7.28 4.21
C THR A 66 -10.79 -8.12 4.32
N PRO A 67 -12.00 -7.52 4.46
CA PRO A 67 -13.22 -8.25 4.82
C PRO A 67 -13.58 -9.41 3.88
N HIS A 68 -13.25 -9.27 2.61
CA HIS A 68 -13.55 -10.25 1.56
C HIS A 68 -12.27 -10.81 0.92
N GLY A 69 -11.11 -10.52 1.49
CA GLY A 69 -9.81 -10.78 0.89
C GLY A 69 -9.00 -11.86 1.58
N GLY A 70 -7.82 -12.13 1.03
CA GLY A 70 -6.89 -13.17 1.52
C GLY A 70 -5.99 -12.75 2.68
N GLY A 71 -6.07 -11.50 3.14
CA GLY A 71 -5.34 -10.99 4.30
C GLY A 71 -4.39 -9.84 3.99
N ILE A 72 -3.57 -9.51 4.97
CA ILE A 72 -2.64 -8.37 4.97
C ILE A 72 -1.27 -8.82 5.44
N GLN A 73 -0.23 -8.29 4.81
CA GLN A 73 1.15 -8.44 5.25
C GLN A 73 1.80 -7.06 5.40
N LYS A 74 2.34 -6.81 6.58
CA LYS A 74 3.05 -5.57 6.92
C LYS A 74 4.55 -5.71 6.62
N SER A 75 5.17 -4.68 6.04
CA SER A 75 6.61 -4.63 5.77
C SER A 75 7.17 -3.21 5.86
N LEU A 76 8.45 -3.07 6.17
CA LEU A 76 9.20 -1.82 6.04
C LEU A 76 9.66 -1.57 4.59
N ASP A 77 9.73 -2.63 3.79
CA ASP A 77 10.27 -2.57 2.44
C ASP A 77 9.21 -2.15 1.42
N ASN A 78 9.58 -1.19 0.57
CA ASN A 78 8.81 -0.80 -0.61
C ASN A 78 9.09 -1.79 -1.75
N MET A 79 8.34 -2.89 -1.76
CA MET A 79 8.42 -3.93 -2.77
C MET A 79 7.62 -3.51 -4.02
N ASN A 80 8.16 -3.88 -5.17
CA ASN A 80 7.49 -3.76 -6.47
C ASN A 80 6.65 -5.00 -6.80
N THR A 81 6.67 -6.02 -5.94
CA THR A 81 5.86 -7.23 -6.12
C THR A 81 5.23 -7.59 -4.78
N ALA A 82 3.91 -7.79 -4.74
CA ALA A 82 3.23 -8.27 -3.53
C ALA A 82 3.83 -9.62 -3.10
N PRO A 83 3.97 -9.94 -1.81
CA PRO A 83 4.49 -11.24 -1.34
C PRO A 83 3.63 -12.44 -1.78
N GLU A 84 4.23 -13.63 -1.84
CA GLU A 84 3.50 -14.86 -2.22
C GLU A 84 2.71 -15.45 -1.05
N SER A 85 3.19 -15.21 0.17
CA SER A 85 2.73 -15.82 1.40
C SER A 85 3.10 -14.95 2.59
N GLY A 86 2.56 -15.27 3.77
CA GLY A 86 2.77 -14.49 4.99
C GLY A 86 1.66 -13.48 5.29
N TYR A 87 0.52 -13.58 4.61
CA TYR A 87 -0.65 -12.77 4.90
C TYR A 87 -1.35 -13.24 6.18
N SER A 88 -1.58 -12.30 7.08
CA SER A 88 -2.35 -12.47 8.30
C SER A 88 -3.79 -11.99 8.08
N PRO A 89 -4.79 -12.48 8.86
CA PRO A 89 -6.16 -11.94 8.80
C PRO A 89 -6.26 -10.45 9.15
N SER A 90 -5.28 -9.92 9.88
CA SER A 90 -5.21 -8.54 10.30
C SER A 90 -3.77 -8.11 10.59
N GLU A 91 -3.50 -6.81 10.49
CA GLU A 91 -2.22 -6.20 10.87
C GLU A 91 -2.41 -4.91 11.66
N GLU A 92 -1.58 -4.68 12.67
CA GLU A 92 -1.56 -3.41 13.40
C GLU A 92 -1.06 -2.26 12.51
N CYS A 93 -1.71 -1.10 12.65
CA CYS A 93 -1.42 0.12 11.92
C CYS A 93 -1.53 1.37 12.80
N GLY A 94 -1.27 2.52 12.21
CA GLY A 94 -1.21 3.79 12.95
C GLY A 94 0.13 3.95 13.66
N ILE A 95 0.14 4.47 14.87
CA ILE A 95 1.37 4.71 15.64
C ILE A 95 1.74 3.41 16.38
N PRO A 96 2.99 2.91 16.32
CA PRO A 96 4.21 3.53 15.76
C PRO A 96 4.53 3.11 14.31
N TYR A 97 3.62 2.44 13.62
CA TYR A 97 3.82 1.85 12.28
C TYR A 97 3.66 2.83 11.12
N ILE A 98 3.78 4.14 11.35
CA ILE A 98 3.81 5.13 10.27
C ILE A 98 5.04 4.85 9.40
N GLY A 99 4.86 4.87 8.07
CA GLY A 99 5.90 4.57 7.10
C GLY A 99 6.00 3.09 6.70
N TYR A 100 5.21 2.21 7.32
CA TYR A 100 5.11 0.82 6.89
C TYR A 100 4.21 0.68 5.66
N TYR A 101 4.55 -0.32 4.84
CA TYR A 101 3.76 -0.79 3.72
C TYR A 101 2.90 -1.97 4.13
N TYR A 102 1.66 -1.96 3.66
CA TYR A 102 0.68 -3.02 3.85
C TYR A 102 0.32 -3.59 2.50
N TYR A 103 0.71 -4.83 2.26
CA TYR A 103 0.35 -5.60 1.08
C TYR A 103 -0.91 -6.36 1.39
N MET A 104 -1.94 -6.20 0.57
CA MET A 104 -3.27 -6.70 0.84
C MET A 104 -3.77 -7.52 -0.35
N ILE A 105 -4.41 -8.65 -0.06
CA ILE A 105 -5.30 -9.32 -1.02
C ILE A 105 -6.69 -8.76 -0.74
N THR A 106 -7.26 -7.97 -1.63
CA THR A 106 -8.38 -7.07 -1.31
C THR A 106 -9.77 -7.72 -1.44
N ASP A 107 -9.86 -8.84 -2.16
CA ASP A 107 -11.09 -9.59 -2.44
C ASP A 107 -10.81 -11.07 -2.75
N MET A 108 -11.85 -11.81 -3.17
CA MET A 108 -11.78 -13.24 -3.49
C MET A 108 -11.18 -13.52 -4.88
N GLU A 109 -11.14 -12.53 -5.76
CA GLU A 109 -10.50 -12.59 -7.09
C GLU A 109 -9.18 -11.81 -7.00
N PRO A 110 -8.11 -12.41 -6.45
CA PRO A 110 -7.08 -11.72 -5.70
C PRO A 110 -6.49 -10.52 -6.44
N HIS A 111 -7.03 -9.34 -6.18
CA HIS A 111 -6.42 -8.06 -6.52
C HIS A 111 -5.46 -7.68 -5.39
N TYR A 112 -4.23 -7.37 -5.76
CA TYR A 112 -3.20 -7.00 -4.80
C TYR A 112 -3.13 -5.49 -4.66
N ALA A 113 -3.20 -4.99 -3.41
CA ALA A 113 -2.96 -3.60 -3.08
C ALA A 113 -1.68 -3.45 -2.27
N LYS A 114 -0.99 -2.33 -2.48
CA LYS A 114 0.07 -1.82 -1.61
C LYS A 114 -0.44 -0.52 -1.01
N VAL A 115 -0.47 -0.42 0.31
CA VAL A 115 -0.91 0.78 1.05
C VAL A 115 0.24 1.27 1.92
N LEU A 116 0.59 2.54 1.81
CA LEU A 116 1.57 3.22 2.66
C LEU A 116 0.82 4.20 3.57
N ILE A 117 0.78 3.92 4.86
CA ILE A 117 0.28 4.88 5.86
C ILE A 117 1.41 5.84 6.19
N HIS A 118 1.24 7.12 5.83
CA HIS A 118 2.26 8.14 6.02
C HIS A 118 1.93 9.15 7.12
N ALA A 119 0.70 9.14 7.63
CA ALA A 119 0.33 9.87 8.85
C ALA A 119 -0.80 9.15 9.56
N ALA A 120 -0.82 9.23 10.89
CA ALA A 120 -1.91 8.75 11.71
C ALA A 120 -2.14 9.71 12.88
N GLU A 121 -3.41 9.90 13.24
CA GLU A 121 -3.83 10.62 14.44
C GLU A 121 -4.72 9.70 15.27
N GLU A 122 -4.41 9.58 16.55
CA GLU A 122 -5.15 8.77 17.51
C GLU A 122 -5.60 9.69 18.64
N ASN A 123 -6.91 9.76 18.87
CA ASN A 123 -7.50 10.58 19.92
C ASN A 123 -8.64 9.83 20.62
N GLN A 124 -9.36 10.52 21.51
CA GLN A 124 -10.44 9.90 22.29
C GLN A 124 -11.63 9.43 21.43
N ASP A 125 -11.79 10.00 20.23
CA ASP A 125 -12.92 9.76 19.33
C ASP A 125 -12.64 8.61 18.35
N GLY A 126 -11.37 8.33 18.05
CA GLY A 126 -10.97 7.23 17.17
C GLY A 126 -9.58 7.38 16.58
N ILE A 127 -9.40 6.75 15.42
CA ILE A 127 -8.13 6.73 14.67
C ILE A 127 -8.39 7.24 13.26
N THR A 128 -7.59 8.21 12.82
CA THR A 128 -7.52 8.64 11.42
C THR A 128 -6.18 8.22 10.85
N ILE A 129 -6.19 7.59 9.67
CA ILE A 129 -4.98 7.31 8.88
C ILE A 129 -5.04 8.08 7.57
N ASN A 130 -3.89 8.60 7.14
CA ASN A 130 -3.70 9.13 5.79
C ASN A 130 -2.72 8.23 5.05
N PHE A 131 -3.08 7.84 3.84
CA PHE A 131 -2.36 6.82 3.13
C PHE A 131 -2.31 7.07 1.62
N ASN A 132 -1.22 6.59 1.02
CA ASN A 132 -1.12 6.39 -0.42
C ASN A 132 -1.37 4.92 -0.73
N TRP A 133 -1.90 4.63 -1.92
CA TRP A 133 -2.17 3.27 -2.32
C TRP A 133 -1.88 3.04 -3.81
N TRP A 134 -1.57 1.78 -4.12
CA TRP A 134 -1.39 1.24 -5.47
C TRP A 134 -2.15 -0.09 -5.54
N LEU A 135 -2.82 -0.35 -6.65
CA LEU A 135 -3.70 -1.51 -6.80
C LEU A 135 -3.53 -2.13 -8.19
N GLN A 136 -3.42 -3.46 -8.22
CA GLN A 136 -3.51 -4.27 -9.42
C GLN A 136 -4.97 -4.43 -9.84
N THR A 137 -5.30 -4.04 -11.08
CA THR A 137 -6.66 -4.21 -11.62
C THR A 137 -6.85 -5.55 -12.35
N GLN A 138 -5.81 -6.38 -12.43
CA GLN A 138 -5.88 -7.73 -12.97
C GLN A 138 -5.71 -8.74 -11.83
N ALA A 139 -6.73 -9.59 -11.61
CA ALA A 139 -6.67 -10.63 -10.60
C ALA A 139 -5.44 -11.54 -10.78
N GLY A 140 -4.73 -11.80 -9.68
CA GLY A 140 -3.53 -12.64 -9.63
C GLY A 140 -2.23 -11.94 -10.06
N GLU A 141 -2.28 -10.75 -10.67
CA GLU A 141 -1.08 -9.96 -10.92
C GLU A 141 -0.56 -9.36 -9.60
N ARG A 142 0.75 -9.35 -9.40
CA ARG A 142 1.38 -8.94 -8.13
C ARG A 142 2.35 -7.77 -8.29
N ASN A 143 2.71 -7.38 -9.51
CA ASN A 143 3.73 -6.37 -9.79
C ASN A 143 3.16 -4.94 -9.79
N PHE A 144 3.65 -4.06 -8.93
CA PHE A 144 3.25 -2.65 -8.78
C PHE A 144 4.09 -1.68 -9.61
#